data_AF-A0A451BSM2-F1
#
_entry.id   AF-A0A451BSM2-F1
#
_cell.length_a   1.000
_cell.length_b   1.000
_cell.length_c   1.000
_cell.angle_alpha   90.00
_cell.angle_beta   90.00
_cell.angle_gamma   90.00
#
_symmetry.space_group_name_H-M   'P 1'
#
loop_
_entity.id
_entity.type
_entity.pdbx_description
1 polymer ?
#
loop_
_entity_poly.entity_id
_entity_poly.type
_entity_poly.pdbx_seq_one_letter_code
_entity_poly.pdbx_strand_id
1 'polypeptide(L)'
;MRGETPEQVLQYASKRLKATEEELLDALAGELTADHIFVISEILDHIEDLERRIAVFSRQLLTKLEPYKPMLQAMQTIPGIDRMGAAMLLVEVGGDMTAFGTAEKLASWAAVSPGNHESAGKRVAGKKRKGNPYVRRILCEAANAASRTRCALQEKFKSLLVRRGRKRAIFALAHKMLKIVFVLLSRGDYYRDATTNYEKLTVERNAPRWMKMLVKYGYIGEKTWRHQQAKPGLPASNDNPRHRFVNGNGFTGGDWRPFGIQKRSRTGRLVRLGSTAIFNRRQIDPAWHQ
;
A
#
# COMPACT_ATOMS: atom_id res chain seq x y z
N MET A 1 0.28 33.40 20.12
CA MET A 1 0.82 33.93 21.39
C MET A 1 -0.07 35.07 21.84
N ARG A 2 -1.16 34.77 22.57
CA ARG A 2 -2.19 35.75 22.96
C ARG A 2 -1.84 36.45 24.29
N GLY A 3 -0.57 36.78 24.52
CA GLY A 3 -0.08 37.29 25.80
C GLY A 3 0.06 36.22 26.90
N GLU A 4 0.10 34.94 26.53
CA GLU A 4 0.38 33.84 27.45
C GLU A 4 1.85 33.85 27.90
N THR A 5 2.12 33.54 29.16
CA THR A 5 3.49 33.44 29.67
C THR A 5 4.20 32.18 29.13
N PRO A 6 5.54 32.12 29.08
CA PRO A 6 6.28 30.94 28.62
C PRO A 6 5.85 29.63 29.31
N GLU A 7 5.51 29.70 30.60
CA GLU A 7 5.02 28.57 31.40
C GLU A 7 3.62 28.11 30.96
N GLN A 8 2.77 29.04 30.52
CA GLN A 8 1.46 28.70 29.93
C GLN A 8 1.64 28.10 28.54
N VAL A 9 2.62 28.53 27.76
CA VAL A 9 2.88 27.96 26.43
C VAL A 9 3.39 26.52 26.52
N LEU A 10 4.19 26.20 27.56
CA LEU A 10 4.65 24.83 27.84
C LEU A 10 3.53 23.81 27.99
N GLN A 11 2.34 24.20 28.43
CA GLN A 11 1.21 23.27 28.56
C GLN A 11 0.79 22.66 27.22
N TYR A 12 1.11 23.35 26.11
CA TYR A 12 0.86 22.87 24.75
C TYR A 12 2.01 22.02 24.19
N ALA A 13 3.11 21.85 24.93
CA ALA A 13 4.27 21.07 24.51
C ALA A 13 3.91 19.59 24.31
N SER A 14 4.32 19.03 23.18
CA SER A 14 4.08 17.62 22.89
C SER A 14 4.96 16.72 23.76
N LYS A 15 4.38 15.68 24.37
CA LYS A 15 5.12 14.62 25.10
C LYS A 15 6.15 13.86 24.27
N ARG A 16 6.20 14.10 22.95
CA ARG A 16 7.17 13.52 22.02
C ARG A 16 8.44 14.36 21.86
N LEU A 17 8.44 15.58 22.39
CA LEU A 17 9.63 16.41 22.43
C LEU A 17 10.66 15.71 23.31
N LYS A 18 11.90 15.66 22.81
CA LYS A 18 13.02 15.10 23.55
C LYS A 18 13.69 16.12 24.47
N ALA A 19 13.34 17.39 24.28
CA ALA A 19 13.86 18.49 25.07
C ALA A 19 13.26 18.48 26.47
N THR A 20 14.05 18.88 27.47
CA THR A 20 13.55 19.09 28.84
C THR A 20 12.66 20.33 28.89
N GLU A 21 11.85 20.44 29.94
CA GLU A 21 11.02 21.62 30.18
C GLU A 21 11.87 22.90 30.27
N GLU A 22 13.04 22.81 30.91
CA GLU A 22 14.03 23.89 31.01
C GLU A 22 14.58 24.30 29.64
N GLU A 23 14.95 23.34 28.78
CA GLU A 23 15.43 23.61 27.42
C GLU A 23 14.35 24.28 26.55
N LEU A 24 13.07 23.93 26.77
CA LEU A 24 11.95 24.54 26.07
C LEU A 24 11.68 25.97 26.57
N LEU A 25 11.81 26.23 27.87
CA LEU A 25 11.72 27.59 28.43
C LEU A 25 12.84 28.48 27.94
N ASP A 26 14.07 27.97 27.90
CA ASP A 26 15.24 28.71 27.40
C ASP A 26 15.07 29.06 25.91
N ALA A 27 14.52 28.14 25.10
CA ALA A 27 14.17 28.42 23.72
C ALA A 27 13.05 29.47 23.56
N LEU A 28 12.12 29.54 24.53
CA LEU A 28 11.05 30.54 24.58
C LEU A 28 11.52 31.88 25.16
N ALA A 29 12.67 31.91 25.85
CA ALA A 29 13.28 33.11 26.42
C ALA A 29 14.02 33.97 25.38
N GLY A 30 14.11 33.52 24.12
CA GLY A 30 14.66 34.30 23.02
C GLY A 30 13.80 35.53 22.68
N GLU A 31 14.41 36.56 22.10
CA GLU A 31 13.70 37.79 21.69
C GLU A 31 12.86 37.55 20.43
N LEU A 32 11.58 37.21 20.61
CA LEU A 32 10.58 37.27 19.55
C LEU A 32 10.19 38.72 19.31
N THR A 33 10.81 39.35 18.31
CA THR A 33 10.46 40.70 17.86
C THR A 33 9.00 40.76 17.37
N ALA A 34 8.45 41.98 17.33
CA ALA A 34 7.11 42.19 16.78
C ALA A 34 6.97 41.65 15.34
N ASP A 35 8.03 41.75 14.53
CA ASP A 35 8.06 41.21 13.17
C ASP A 35 7.97 39.69 13.15
N HIS A 36 8.70 38.99 14.04
CA HIS A 36 8.60 37.53 14.16
C HIS A 36 7.19 37.09 14.57
N ILE A 37 6.60 37.79 15.56
CA ILE A 37 5.25 37.50 16.04
C ILE A 37 4.23 37.71 14.92
N PHE A 38 4.38 38.79 14.14
CA PHE A 38 3.52 39.06 12.98
C PHE A 38 3.58 37.90 11.97
N VAL A 39 4.78 37.51 11.53
CA VAL A 39 4.95 36.42 10.55
C VAL A 39 4.40 35.09 11.08
N ILE A 40 4.67 34.74 12.34
CA ILE A 40 4.14 33.51 12.95
C ILE A 40 2.61 33.55 13.01
N SER A 41 2.02 34.69 13.36
CA SER A 41 0.57 34.85 13.44
C SER A 41 -0.09 34.66 12.08
N GLU A 42 0.45 35.28 11.02
CA GLU A 42 -0.05 35.09 9.65
C GLU A 42 0.05 33.62 9.18
N ILE A 43 1.14 32.92 9.51
CA ILE A 43 1.30 31.50 9.17
C ILE A 43 0.27 30.64 9.92
N LEU A 44 0.04 30.92 11.21
CA LEU A 44 -0.95 30.21 12.02
C LEU A 44 -2.37 30.43 11.49
N ASP A 45 -2.73 31.68 11.19
CA ASP A 45 -4.03 32.02 10.61
C ASP A 45 -4.24 31.33 9.26
N HIS A 46 -3.18 31.24 8.44
CA HIS A 46 -3.25 30.51 7.17
C HIS A 46 -3.44 29.00 7.38
N ILE A 47 -2.77 28.39 8.36
CA ILE A 47 -2.97 26.98 8.72
C ILE A 47 -4.42 26.74 9.16
N GLU A 48 -4.95 27.59 10.05
CA GLU A 48 -6.33 27.48 10.53
C GLU A 48 -7.35 27.62 9.39
N ASP A 49 -7.13 28.53 8.43
CA ASP A 49 -8.00 28.65 7.26
C ASP A 49 -7.94 27.42 6.36
N LEU A 50 -6.74 26.86 6.12
CA LEU A 50 -6.59 25.63 5.35
C LEU A 50 -7.27 24.45 6.03
N GLU A 51 -7.13 24.30 7.35
CA GLU A 51 -7.81 23.25 8.12
C GLU A 51 -9.33 23.40 8.04
N ARG A 52 -9.85 24.62 8.16
CA ARG A 52 -11.28 24.92 8.00
C ARG A 52 -11.78 24.51 6.61
N ARG A 53 -11.05 24.85 5.55
CA ARG A 53 -11.40 24.48 4.16
C ARG A 53 -11.35 22.97 3.95
N ILE A 54 -10.33 22.29 4.46
CA ILE A 54 -10.23 20.82 4.41
C ILE A 54 -11.44 20.18 5.08
N ALA A 55 -11.89 20.69 6.24
CA ALA A 55 -13.06 20.19 6.93
C ALA A 55 -14.35 20.38 6.12
N VAL A 56 -14.51 21.52 5.45
CA VAL A 56 -15.65 21.78 4.54
C VAL A 56 -15.67 20.77 3.40
N PHE A 57 -14.56 20.58 2.68
CA PHE A 57 -14.48 19.62 1.57
C PHE A 57 -14.67 18.18 2.04
N SER A 58 -14.11 17.82 3.19
CA SER A 58 -14.26 16.49 3.79
C SER A 58 -15.72 16.17 4.09
N ARG A 59 -16.46 17.12 4.67
CA ARG A 59 -17.90 16.95 4.90
C ARG A 59 -18.66 16.80 3.59
N GLN A 60 -18.43 17.69 2.64
CA GLN A 60 -19.12 17.65 1.34
C GLN A 60 -18.86 16.34 0.59
N LEU A 61 -17.62 15.84 0.60
CA LEU A 61 -17.27 14.55 0.03
C LEU A 61 -18.06 13.42 0.68
N LEU A 62 -18.08 13.35 2.02
CA LEU A 62 -18.76 12.29 2.75
C LEU A 62 -20.28 12.35 2.53
N THR A 63 -20.88 13.54 2.48
CA THR A 63 -22.31 13.71 2.13
C THR A 63 -22.61 13.15 0.75
N LYS A 64 -21.77 13.42 -0.26
CA LYS A 64 -21.96 12.90 -1.62
C LYS A 64 -21.76 11.39 -1.72
N LEU A 65 -21.00 10.80 -0.80
CA LEU A 65 -20.76 9.36 -0.76
C LEU A 65 -21.75 8.57 0.10
N GLU A 66 -22.77 9.21 0.68
CA GLU A 66 -23.80 8.52 1.48
C GLU A 66 -24.48 7.36 0.73
N PRO A 67 -24.78 7.45 -0.59
CA PRO A 67 -25.31 6.30 -1.35
C PRO A 67 -24.38 5.08 -1.39
N TYR A 68 -23.09 5.27 -1.19
CA TYR A 68 -22.06 4.22 -1.21
C TYR A 68 -21.64 3.77 0.20
N LYS A 69 -22.42 4.13 1.22
CA LYS A 69 -22.14 3.79 2.63
C LYS A 69 -21.83 2.31 2.87
N PRO A 70 -22.51 1.32 2.27
CA PRO A 70 -22.16 -0.09 2.47
C PRO A 70 -20.71 -0.41 2.03
N MET A 71 -20.28 0.12 0.89
CA MET A 71 -18.91 -0.06 0.37
C MET A 71 -17.88 0.60 1.30
N LEU A 72 -18.20 1.80 1.81
CA LEU A 72 -17.33 2.50 2.77
C LEU A 72 -17.21 1.72 4.08
N GLN A 73 -18.31 1.18 4.60
CA GLN A 73 -18.32 0.38 5.83
C GLN A 73 -17.53 -0.92 5.63
N ALA A 74 -17.71 -1.61 4.49
CA ALA A 74 -16.94 -2.79 4.14
C ALA A 74 -15.43 -2.52 4.17
N MET A 75 -14.96 -1.44 3.54
CA MET A 75 -13.54 -1.10 3.56
C MET A 75 -13.02 -0.70 4.96
N GLN A 76 -13.83 -0.02 5.77
CA GLN A 76 -13.46 0.39 7.14
C GLN A 76 -13.29 -0.81 8.09
N THR A 77 -13.82 -1.99 7.76
CA THR A 77 -13.54 -3.20 8.56
C THR A 77 -12.10 -3.70 8.39
N ILE A 78 -11.38 -3.24 7.37
CA ILE A 78 -9.96 -3.58 7.18
C ILE A 78 -9.13 -2.76 8.18
N PRO A 79 -8.32 -3.41 9.05
CA PRO A 79 -7.45 -2.70 9.98
C PRO A 79 -6.55 -1.70 9.27
N GLY A 80 -6.57 -0.45 9.75
CA GLY A 80 -5.77 0.65 9.22
C GLY A 80 -6.46 1.49 8.13
N ILE A 81 -7.63 1.11 7.63
CA ILE A 81 -8.43 1.96 6.74
C ILE A 81 -9.45 2.72 7.59
N ASP A 82 -9.33 4.04 7.62
CA ASP A 82 -10.28 4.94 8.27
C ASP A 82 -11.38 5.40 7.30
N ARG A 83 -12.36 6.16 7.80
CA ARG A 83 -13.48 6.66 7.00
C ARG A 83 -13.01 7.48 5.80
N MET A 84 -12.03 8.37 6.00
CA MET A 84 -11.54 9.23 4.92
C MET A 84 -10.69 8.44 3.92
N GLY A 85 -9.84 7.52 4.38
CA GLY A 85 -9.09 6.60 3.52
C GLY A 85 -10.00 5.73 2.66
N ALA A 86 -11.10 5.21 3.22
CA ALA A 86 -12.11 4.47 2.46
C ALA A 86 -12.79 5.35 1.41
N ALA A 87 -13.20 6.57 1.77
CA ALA A 87 -13.80 7.53 0.86
C ALA A 87 -12.88 7.87 -0.33
N MET A 88 -11.63 8.22 -0.04
CA MET A 88 -10.64 8.54 -1.07
C MET A 88 -10.31 7.34 -1.96
N LEU A 89 -10.23 6.12 -1.39
CA LEU A 89 -10.06 4.90 -2.20
C LEU A 89 -11.25 4.66 -3.12
N LEU A 90 -12.48 4.85 -2.64
CA LEU A 90 -13.68 4.65 -3.43
C LEU A 90 -13.75 5.65 -4.60
N VAL A 91 -13.40 6.91 -4.36
CA VAL A 91 -13.38 7.95 -5.42
C VAL A 91 -12.37 7.61 -6.50
N GLU A 92 -11.20 7.11 -6.14
CA GLU A 92 -10.13 6.81 -7.09
C GLU A 92 -10.34 5.51 -7.86
N VAL A 93 -10.85 4.47 -7.19
CA VAL A 93 -11.01 3.13 -7.76
C VAL A 93 -12.40 2.93 -8.39
N GLY A 94 -13.42 3.58 -7.86
CA GLY A 94 -14.82 3.32 -8.17
C GLY A 94 -15.41 2.14 -7.38
N GLY A 95 -16.74 2.03 -7.42
CA GLY A 95 -17.48 0.93 -6.78
C GLY A 95 -17.61 -0.33 -7.64
N ASP A 96 -17.40 -0.21 -8.96
CA ASP A 96 -17.55 -1.33 -9.90
C ASP A 96 -16.21 -2.03 -10.16
N MET A 97 -16.06 -3.24 -9.60
CA MET A 97 -14.86 -4.05 -9.77
C MET A 97 -14.80 -4.77 -11.13
N THR A 98 -15.91 -4.86 -11.86
CA THR A 98 -15.95 -5.53 -13.17
C THR A 98 -15.10 -4.79 -14.20
N ALA A 99 -14.97 -3.47 -14.07
CA ALA A 99 -14.08 -2.63 -14.88
C ALA A 99 -12.62 -3.08 -14.87
N PHE A 100 -12.15 -3.69 -13.76
CA PHE A 100 -10.82 -4.25 -13.66
C PHE A 100 -10.76 -5.75 -13.99
N GLY A 101 -11.85 -6.48 -13.76
CA GLY A 101 -11.98 -7.93 -13.97
C GLY A 101 -11.23 -8.79 -12.95
N THR A 102 -10.00 -8.43 -12.57
CA THR A 102 -9.22 -9.14 -11.54
C THR A 102 -8.48 -8.20 -10.59
N ALA A 103 -8.24 -8.69 -9.37
CA ALA A 103 -7.48 -7.97 -8.34
C ALA A 103 -6.04 -7.66 -8.80
N GLU A 104 -5.43 -8.52 -9.63
CA GLU A 104 -4.11 -8.31 -10.20
C GLU A 104 -4.08 -7.13 -11.16
N LYS A 105 -5.12 -6.97 -11.98
CA LYS A 105 -5.25 -5.83 -12.91
C LYS A 105 -5.42 -4.52 -12.15
N LEU A 106 -6.26 -4.49 -11.10
CA LEU A 106 -6.37 -3.33 -10.20
C LEU A 106 -5.03 -2.99 -9.54
N ALA A 107 -4.32 -3.99 -9.02
CA ALA A 107 -3.02 -3.78 -8.39
C ALA A 107 -1.94 -3.30 -9.36
N SER A 108 -1.97 -3.74 -10.62
CA SER A 108 -1.09 -3.25 -11.66
C SER A 108 -1.41 -1.81 -12.04
N TRP A 109 -2.69 -1.45 -12.17
CA TRP A 109 -3.16 -0.08 -12.44
C TRP A 109 -2.77 0.90 -11.32
N ALA A 110 -2.94 0.51 -10.06
CA ALA A 110 -2.51 1.30 -8.90
C ALA A 110 -0.97 1.31 -8.71
N ALA A 111 -0.22 0.57 -9.53
CA ALA A 111 1.22 0.37 -9.40
C ALA A 111 1.67 -0.09 -8.00
N VAL A 112 0.87 -0.94 -7.35
CA VAL A 112 1.23 -1.62 -6.09
C VAL A 112 1.66 -3.08 -6.30
N SER A 113 1.55 -3.60 -7.52
CA SER A 113 2.09 -4.91 -7.88
C SER A 113 3.63 -4.87 -8.01
N PRO A 114 4.35 -5.97 -7.69
CA PRO A 114 5.76 -6.08 -8.03
C PRO A 114 5.97 -5.94 -9.54
N GLY A 115 7.02 -5.24 -9.96
CA GLY A 115 7.37 -5.17 -11.38
C GLY A 115 7.95 -6.50 -11.86
N ASN A 116 7.44 -7.02 -12.98
CA ASN A 116 8.07 -8.12 -13.71
C ASN A 116 8.99 -7.52 -14.80
N HIS A 117 10.26 -7.31 -14.47
CA HIS A 117 11.28 -6.86 -15.42
C HIS A 117 12.22 -8.03 -15.70
N GLU A 118 11.97 -8.70 -16.80
CA GLU A 118 12.75 -9.85 -17.24
C GLU A 118 13.26 -9.58 -18.66
N SER A 119 14.55 -9.76 -18.86
CA SER A 119 15.21 -9.65 -20.16
C SER A 119 16.10 -10.86 -20.33
N ALA A 120 15.97 -11.58 -21.44
CA ALA A 120 16.75 -12.78 -21.76
C ALA A 120 16.80 -13.80 -20.59
N GLY A 121 15.66 -14.06 -19.93
CA GLY A 121 15.57 -15.00 -18.81
C GLY A 121 16.17 -14.53 -17.48
N LYS A 122 16.66 -13.29 -17.42
CA LYS A 122 17.22 -12.70 -16.19
C LYS A 122 16.29 -11.62 -15.65
N ARG A 123 15.96 -11.73 -14.36
CA ARG A 123 15.23 -10.69 -13.63
C ARG A 123 16.14 -9.52 -13.31
N VAL A 124 15.78 -8.35 -13.86
CA VAL A 124 16.49 -7.09 -13.63
C VAL A 124 15.74 -6.26 -12.60
N ALA A 125 16.44 -5.44 -11.83
CA ALA A 125 15.81 -4.50 -10.92
C ALA A 125 14.93 -3.51 -11.69
N GLY A 126 13.63 -3.52 -11.41
CA GLY A 126 12.66 -2.61 -12.01
C GLY A 126 12.65 -1.23 -11.37
N LYS A 127 12.31 -0.21 -12.16
CA LYS A 127 11.94 1.12 -11.63
C LYS A 127 10.52 1.08 -11.06
N LYS A 128 10.20 2.03 -10.17
CA LYS A 128 8.82 2.21 -9.69
C LYS A 128 7.89 2.40 -10.90
N ARG A 129 6.80 1.64 -10.95
CA ARG A 129 5.81 1.77 -12.03
C ARG A 129 5.05 3.09 -11.91
N LYS A 130 4.65 3.65 -13.06
CA LYS A 130 3.69 4.74 -13.14
C LYS A 130 2.31 4.15 -12.91
N GLY A 131 1.61 4.61 -11.90
CA GLY A 131 0.24 4.23 -11.54
C GLY A 131 -0.28 5.19 -10.47
N ASN A 132 -1.53 5.03 -10.08
CA ASN A 132 -2.23 6.03 -9.27
C ASN A 132 -1.48 6.35 -7.95
N PRO A 133 -0.90 7.57 -7.81
CA PRO A 133 -0.11 7.94 -6.64
C PRO A 133 -0.96 8.13 -5.39
N TYR A 134 -2.24 8.51 -5.53
CA TYR A 134 -3.17 8.72 -4.42
C TYR A 134 -3.54 7.39 -3.78
N VAL A 135 -4.01 6.42 -4.58
CA VAL A 135 -4.31 5.05 -4.10
C VAL A 135 -3.09 4.43 -3.42
N ARG A 136 -1.92 4.54 -4.03
CA ARG A 136 -0.68 4.02 -3.44
C ARG A 136 -0.37 4.68 -2.10
N ARG A 137 -0.53 6.01 -1.97
CA ARG A 137 -0.27 6.74 -0.73
C ARG A 137 -1.23 6.28 0.37
N ILE A 138 -2.53 6.25 0.08
CA ILE A 138 -3.57 5.85 1.03
C ILE A 138 -3.31 4.43 1.53
N LEU A 139 -3.04 3.48 0.62
CA LEU A 139 -2.76 2.10 1.00
C LEU A 139 -1.46 1.95 1.82
N CYS A 140 -0.43 2.77 1.55
CA CYS A 140 0.79 2.74 2.35
C CYS A 140 0.56 3.25 3.78
N GLU A 141 -0.23 4.31 3.94
CA GLU A 141 -0.60 4.81 5.27
C GLU A 141 -1.48 3.82 6.02
N ALA A 142 -2.47 3.25 5.33
CA ALA A 142 -3.31 2.21 5.91
C ALA A 142 -2.50 0.97 6.31
N ALA A 143 -1.51 0.57 5.50
CA ALA A 143 -0.58 -0.50 5.83
C ALA A 143 0.33 -0.16 7.01
N ASN A 144 0.78 1.09 7.15
CA ASN A 144 1.53 1.55 8.32
C ASN A 144 0.68 1.46 9.59
N ALA A 145 -0.59 1.87 9.54
CA ALA A 145 -1.53 1.73 10.64
C ALA A 145 -1.77 0.24 10.96
N ALA A 146 -2.12 -0.58 9.96
CA ALA A 146 -2.34 -2.01 10.11
C ALA A 146 -1.14 -2.76 10.71
N SER A 147 0.09 -2.34 10.39
CA SER A 147 1.32 -2.96 10.92
C SER A 147 1.47 -2.82 12.44
N ARG A 148 0.79 -1.83 13.04
CA ARG A 148 0.81 -1.56 14.49
C ARG A 148 -0.42 -2.12 15.22
N THR A 149 -1.43 -2.55 14.48
CA THR A 149 -2.67 -3.13 15.04
C THR A 149 -2.55 -4.64 15.15
N ARG A 150 -2.97 -5.23 16.28
CA ARG A 150 -3.00 -6.69 16.45
C ARG A 150 -4.03 -7.32 15.50
N CYS A 151 -3.55 -7.85 14.38
CA CYS A 151 -4.38 -8.49 13.35
C CYS A 151 -3.53 -9.38 12.41
N ALA A 152 -4.17 -10.16 11.54
CA ALA A 152 -3.47 -11.01 10.57
C ALA A 152 -2.58 -10.20 9.59
N LEU A 153 -2.93 -8.95 9.31
CA LEU A 153 -2.12 -8.05 8.48
C LEU A 153 -0.81 -7.67 9.17
N GLN A 154 -0.81 -7.48 10.50
CA GLN A 154 0.42 -7.24 11.26
C GLN A 154 1.32 -8.47 11.26
N GLU A 155 0.78 -9.67 11.46
CA GLU A 155 1.57 -10.89 11.41
C GLU A 155 2.20 -11.09 10.03
N LYS A 156 1.43 -10.81 8.97
CA LYS A 156 1.96 -10.79 7.61
C LYS A 156 3.11 -9.78 7.49
N PHE A 157 2.94 -8.57 8.02
CA PHE A 157 3.99 -7.55 8.01
C PHE A 157 5.26 -8.03 8.73
N LYS A 158 5.15 -8.61 9.94
CA LYS A 158 6.29 -9.15 10.70
C LYS A 158 7.05 -10.20 9.90
N SER A 159 6.35 -11.15 9.26
CA SER A 159 6.97 -12.16 8.39
C SER A 159 7.75 -11.57 7.20
N LEU A 160 7.33 -10.40 6.71
CA LEU A 160 7.96 -9.70 5.60
C LEU A 160 9.12 -8.81 6.07
N LEU A 161 8.99 -8.21 7.25
CA LEU A 161 9.94 -7.27 7.83
C LEU A 161 11.33 -7.90 7.94
N VAL A 162 11.41 -9.10 8.51
CA VAL A 162 12.66 -9.86 8.73
C VAL A 162 13.44 -10.05 7.43
N ARG A 163 12.75 -10.32 6.31
CA ARG A 163 13.39 -10.71 5.04
C ARG A 163 13.58 -9.58 4.02
N ARG A 164 12.83 -8.49 4.13
CA ARG A 164 12.77 -7.44 3.08
C ARG A 164 12.98 -6.02 3.59
N GLY A 165 12.95 -5.82 4.90
CA GLY A 165 13.00 -4.49 5.51
C GLY A 165 11.65 -3.75 5.45
N ARG A 166 11.53 -2.72 6.28
CA ARG A 166 10.25 -2.03 6.58
C ARG A 166 9.54 -1.49 5.34
N LYS A 167 10.21 -0.67 4.52
CA LYS A 167 9.60 -0.01 3.34
C LYS A 167 9.00 -1.02 2.35
N ARG A 168 9.73 -2.12 2.09
CA ARG A 168 9.26 -3.19 1.18
C ARG A 168 8.16 -4.04 1.80
N ALA A 169 8.19 -4.23 3.12
CA ALA A 169 7.13 -4.94 3.85
C ALA A 169 5.81 -4.16 3.82
N ILE A 170 5.85 -2.84 4.08
CA ILE A 170 4.67 -1.95 3.98
C ILE A 170 4.09 -1.99 2.56
N PHE A 171 4.92 -1.87 1.53
CA PHE A 171 4.45 -1.90 0.15
C PHE A 171 3.79 -3.24 -0.22
N ALA A 172 4.35 -4.36 0.23
CA ALA A 172 3.77 -5.67 0.03
C ALA A 172 2.46 -5.87 0.82
N LEU A 173 2.34 -5.23 1.99
CA LEU A 173 1.10 -5.21 2.76
C LEU A 173 0.03 -4.37 2.05
N ALA A 174 0.37 -3.18 1.56
CA ALA A 174 -0.50 -2.32 0.74
C ALA A 174 -1.04 -3.06 -0.50
N HIS A 175 -0.18 -3.82 -1.18
CA HIS A 175 -0.61 -4.70 -2.28
C HIS A 175 -1.65 -5.72 -1.83
N LYS A 176 -1.44 -6.39 -0.69
CA LYS A 176 -2.40 -7.34 -0.13
C LYS A 176 -3.71 -6.66 0.27
N MET A 177 -3.65 -5.48 0.88
CA MET A 177 -4.83 -4.70 1.27
C MET A 177 -5.68 -4.32 0.06
N LEU A 178 -5.06 -3.88 -1.05
CA LEU A 178 -5.82 -3.56 -2.27
C LEU A 178 -6.53 -4.79 -2.86
N LYS A 179 -5.90 -5.98 -2.79
CA LYS A 179 -6.58 -7.21 -3.20
C LYS A 179 -7.77 -7.55 -2.29
N ILE A 180 -7.66 -7.28 -0.99
CA ILE A 180 -8.77 -7.44 -0.05
C ILE A 180 -9.89 -6.47 -0.43
N VAL A 181 -9.59 -5.19 -0.64
CA VAL A 181 -10.56 -4.17 -1.08
C VAL A 181 -11.31 -4.63 -2.34
N PHE A 182 -10.60 -5.13 -3.35
CA PHE A 182 -11.22 -5.67 -4.57
C PHE A 182 -12.25 -6.77 -4.24
N VAL A 183 -11.89 -7.73 -3.38
CA VAL A 183 -12.77 -8.85 -3.03
C VAL A 183 -13.98 -8.36 -2.23
N LEU A 184 -13.79 -7.44 -1.27
CA LEU A 184 -14.90 -6.89 -0.47
C LEU A 184 -15.89 -6.14 -1.35
N LEU A 185 -15.40 -5.28 -2.25
CA LEU A 185 -16.26 -4.51 -3.17
C LEU A 185 -16.95 -5.40 -4.21
N SER A 186 -16.27 -6.45 -4.69
CA SER A 186 -16.87 -7.38 -5.66
C SER A 186 -17.99 -8.24 -5.05
N ARG A 187 -17.88 -8.58 -3.76
CA ARG A 187 -18.81 -9.50 -3.08
C ARG A 187 -19.86 -8.79 -2.21
N GLY A 188 -19.62 -7.53 -1.85
CA GLY A 188 -20.42 -6.85 -0.84
C GLY A 188 -20.19 -7.39 0.58
N ASP A 189 -19.02 -7.96 0.84
CA ASP A 189 -18.67 -8.60 2.12
C ASP A 189 -17.83 -7.68 3.02
N TYR A 190 -17.69 -8.08 4.29
CA TYR A 190 -16.84 -7.42 5.29
C TYR A 190 -15.52 -8.18 5.50
N TYR A 191 -14.46 -7.46 5.87
CA TYR A 191 -13.20 -8.08 6.28
C TYR A 191 -13.39 -8.82 7.59
N ARG A 192 -13.04 -10.11 7.59
CA ARG A 192 -12.96 -10.94 8.79
C ARG A 192 -11.51 -11.30 9.02
N ASP A 193 -10.99 -10.92 10.18
CA ASP A 193 -9.60 -11.20 10.50
C ASP A 193 -9.42 -12.69 10.80
N ALA A 194 -8.86 -13.41 9.85
CA ALA A 194 -8.53 -14.81 10.05
C ALA A 194 -7.33 -14.91 10.99
N THR A 195 -7.40 -15.73 12.04
CA THR A 195 -6.27 -16.06 12.94
C THR A 195 -5.22 -16.92 12.21
N THR A 196 -4.65 -16.39 11.13
CA THR A 196 -3.64 -17.06 10.32
C THR A 196 -2.27 -16.83 10.96
N ASN A 197 -1.73 -17.83 11.63
CA ASN A 197 -0.39 -17.75 12.22
C ASN A 197 0.69 -17.74 11.11
N TYR A 198 1.09 -16.54 10.67
CA TYR A 198 2.06 -16.39 9.59
C TYR A 198 3.49 -16.78 9.98
N GLU A 199 3.79 -16.76 11.27
CA GLU A 199 5.06 -17.22 11.81
C GLU A 199 5.18 -18.72 11.61
N LYS A 200 4.18 -19.50 12.04
CA LYS A 200 4.10 -20.95 11.82
C LYS A 200 4.29 -21.31 10.34
N LEU A 201 3.53 -20.67 9.44
CA LEU A 201 3.67 -20.90 7.99
C LEU A 201 5.07 -20.57 7.45
N THR A 202 5.72 -19.55 8.02
CA THR A 202 7.08 -19.15 7.62
C THR A 202 8.09 -20.16 8.11
N VAL A 203 7.95 -20.63 9.35
CA VAL A 203 8.77 -21.68 9.96
C VAL A 203 8.62 -22.97 9.16
N GLU A 204 7.40 -23.46 8.91
CA GLU A 204 7.14 -24.69 8.15
C GLU A 204 7.81 -24.65 6.76
N ARG A 205 7.69 -23.54 6.04
CA ARG A 205 8.32 -23.38 4.71
C ARG A 205 9.86 -23.41 4.78
N ASN A 206 10.45 -22.84 5.83
CA ASN A 206 11.90 -22.65 5.93
C ASN A 206 12.60 -23.77 6.73
N ALA A 207 11.88 -24.49 7.58
CA ALA A 207 12.41 -25.49 8.50
C ALA A 207 13.26 -26.56 7.80
N PRO A 208 12.88 -27.10 6.63
CA PRO A 208 13.73 -28.07 5.92
C PRO A 208 15.10 -27.49 5.55
N ARG A 209 15.15 -26.21 5.17
CA ARG A 209 16.41 -25.54 4.82
C ARG A 209 17.26 -25.29 6.06
N TRP A 210 16.66 -24.82 7.15
CA TRP A 210 17.38 -24.58 8.41
C TRP A 210 17.94 -25.88 8.97
N MET A 211 17.16 -26.96 8.94
CA MET A 211 17.60 -28.27 9.38
C MET A 211 18.80 -28.78 8.57
N LYS A 212 18.77 -28.65 7.24
CA LYS A 212 19.94 -28.97 6.39
C LYS A 212 21.18 -28.18 6.79
N MET A 213 21.04 -26.90 7.16
CA MET A 213 22.17 -26.09 7.62
C MET A 213 22.68 -26.53 8.99
N LEU A 214 21.78 -26.83 9.93
CA LEU A 214 22.16 -27.29 11.28
C LEU A 214 22.91 -28.62 11.22
N VAL A 215 22.48 -29.54 10.35
CA VAL A 215 23.20 -30.80 10.07
C VAL A 215 24.56 -30.52 9.44
N LYS A 216 24.62 -29.66 8.41
CA LYS A 216 25.87 -29.32 7.70
C LYS A 216 26.96 -28.77 8.63
N TYR A 217 26.60 -27.97 9.63
CA TYR A 217 27.55 -27.39 10.57
C TYR A 217 27.70 -28.20 11.89
N GLY A 218 27.15 -29.42 11.93
CA GLY A 218 27.34 -30.33 13.07
C GLY A 218 26.57 -29.96 14.34
N TYR A 219 25.64 -29.01 14.28
CA TYR A 219 24.78 -28.67 15.42
C TYR A 219 23.74 -29.76 15.73
N ILE A 220 23.40 -30.59 14.74
CA ILE A 220 22.47 -31.72 14.86
C ILE A 220 23.05 -32.93 14.12
N GLY A 221 23.05 -34.12 14.75
CA GLY A 221 23.51 -35.36 14.11
C GLY A 221 22.58 -35.87 13.01
N GLU A 222 23.12 -36.46 11.95
CA GLU A 222 22.31 -36.92 10.79
C GLU A 222 21.22 -37.94 11.13
N LYS A 223 21.45 -38.78 12.15
CA LYS A 223 20.52 -39.84 12.58
C LYS A 223 19.22 -39.28 13.17
N THR A 224 19.26 -38.14 13.86
CA THR A 224 18.06 -37.55 14.50
C THR A 224 17.11 -36.91 13.48
N TRP A 225 17.63 -36.43 12.35
CA TRP A 225 16.84 -35.82 11.29
C TRP A 225 16.04 -36.82 10.46
N ARG A 226 16.62 -37.97 10.09
CA ARG A 226 15.91 -38.99 9.27
C ARG A 226 14.69 -39.57 9.98
N HIS A 227 14.72 -39.74 11.30
CA HIS A 227 13.56 -40.18 12.09
C HIS A 227 12.44 -39.12 12.16
N GLN A 228 12.76 -37.83 12.07
CA GLN A 228 11.75 -36.75 12.11
C GLN A 228 11.01 -36.55 10.79
N GLN A 229 11.60 -36.93 9.65
CA GLN A 229 10.93 -36.91 8.34
C GLN A 229 9.79 -37.94 8.23
N ALA A 230 9.78 -38.96 9.09
CA ALA A 230 8.75 -40.01 9.08
C ALA A 230 7.45 -39.62 9.81
N LYS A 231 7.35 -38.42 10.41
CA LYS A 231 6.10 -37.92 10.98
C LYS A 231 5.19 -37.38 9.86
N PRO A 232 3.89 -37.76 9.83
CA PRO A 232 2.99 -37.32 8.76
C PRO A 232 2.77 -35.80 8.86
N GLY A 233 3.14 -35.06 7.81
CA GLY A 233 2.82 -33.63 7.68
C GLY A 233 3.94 -32.72 7.18
N LEU A 234 5.20 -33.17 7.11
CA LEU A 234 6.28 -32.38 6.47
C LEU A 234 6.44 -32.77 4.99
N PRO A 235 6.47 -31.81 4.04
CA PRO A 235 6.66 -32.13 2.64
C PRO A 235 8.06 -32.71 2.39
N ALA A 236 8.10 -33.83 1.65
CA ALA A 236 9.32 -34.54 1.29
C ALA A 236 10.34 -33.60 0.62
N SER A 237 11.60 -33.72 1.03
CA SER A 237 12.65 -32.72 0.82
C SER A 237 13.29 -32.70 -0.58
N ASN A 238 12.50 -32.83 -1.65
CA ASN A 238 13.03 -32.83 -3.01
C ASN A 238 12.40 -31.75 -3.87
N ASP A 239 12.67 -30.48 -3.53
CA ASP A 239 12.51 -29.38 -4.48
C ASP A 239 13.41 -28.20 -4.14
N ASN A 240 14.34 -27.91 -5.05
CA ASN A 240 15.14 -26.69 -5.07
C ASN A 240 14.31 -25.57 -5.71
N PRO A 241 13.83 -24.54 -4.98
CA PRO A 241 12.89 -23.56 -5.52
C PRO A 241 13.50 -22.55 -6.51
N ARG A 242 14.75 -22.76 -6.96
CA ARG A 242 15.38 -21.96 -8.02
C ARG A 242 15.22 -22.54 -9.42
N HIS A 243 14.71 -23.76 -9.57
CA HIS A 243 14.58 -24.44 -10.86
C HIS A 243 13.19 -25.08 -11.08
N ARG A 244 12.11 -24.31 -10.84
CA ARG A 244 10.75 -24.75 -11.23
C ARG A 244 9.88 -23.57 -11.65
N PHE A 245 10.20 -23.04 -12.83
CA PHE A 245 9.26 -22.34 -13.71
C PHE A 245 9.62 -22.73 -15.14
N VAL A 246 9.33 -23.99 -15.49
CA VAL A 246 9.15 -24.41 -16.88
C VAL A 246 7.92 -25.32 -16.88
N ASN A 247 6.90 -24.84 -17.59
CA ASN A 247 5.72 -25.51 -18.13
C ASN A 247 4.68 -26.06 -17.14
N GLY A 248 3.54 -25.37 -17.11
CA GLY A 248 2.29 -25.89 -16.59
C GLY A 248 1.45 -26.57 -17.68
N ASN A 249 0.58 -27.46 -17.20
CA ASN A 249 -0.76 -27.75 -17.67
C ASN A 249 -0.94 -28.22 -19.12
N GLY A 250 -1.19 -29.53 -19.25
CA GLY A 250 -2.17 -30.01 -20.22
C GLY A 250 -3.57 -29.58 -19.80
N PHE A 251 -4.17 -28.70 -20.59
CA PHE A 251 -5.59 -28.71 -20.88
C PHE A 251 -5.73 -28.44 -22.38
N THR A 252 -6.56 -29.26 -22.99
CA THR A 252 -6.77 -29.44 -24.43
C THR A 252 -7.44 -28.24 -25.10
N GLY A 253 -7.08 -28.02 -26.37
CA GLY A 253 -7.96 -27.43 -27.37
C GLY A 253 -7.77 -25.93 -27.61
N GLY A 254 -7.24 -25.58 -28.79
CA GLY A 254 -7.24 -24.21 -29.28
C GLY A 254 -6.02 -23.90 -30.15
N ASP A 255 -6.06 -24.39 -31.37
CA ASP A 255 -5.15 -24.08 -32.47
C ASP A 255 -4.91 -22.57 -32.59
N TRP A 256 -3.68 -22.10 -32.35
CA TRP A 256 -3.25 -20.73 -32.66
C TRP A 256 -1.89 -20.76 -33.37
N ARG A 257 -1.93 -20.65 -34.69
CA ARG A 257 -0.75 -20.46 -35.54
C ARG A 257 -0.10 -19.08 -35.28
N PRO A 258 1.24 -18.95 -35.33
CA PRO A 258 1.90 -17.66 -35.21
C PRO A 258 1.82 -16.88 -36.53
N PHE A 259 1.11 -15.75 -36.53
CA PHE A 259 1.28 -14.72 -37.55
C PHE A 259 2.64 -14.04 -37.37
N GLY A 260 3.50 -14.19 -38.39
CA GLY A 260 4.77 -13.50 -38.46
C GLY A 260 4.60 -12.00 -38.67
N ILE A 261 5.48 -11.21 -38.04
CA ILE A 261 5.73 -9.82 -38.45
C ILE A 261 7.24 -9.61 -38.51
N GLN A 262 7.69 -9.27 -39.72
CA GLN A 262 9.05 -8.96 -40.11
C GLN A 262 9.62 -7.74 -39.35
N LYS A 263 10.90 -7.80 -39.03
CA LYS A 263 11.72 -6.63 -38.67
C LYS A 263 11.84 -5.71 -39.89
N ARG A 264 11.60 -4.41 -39.70
CA ARG A 264 12.10 -3.34 -40.59
C ARG A 264 12.96 -2.35 -39.82
N SER A 265 13.96 -1.85 -40.53
CA SER A 265 15.11 -1.07 -40.11
C SER A 265 14.78 0.36 -39.67
N ARG A 266 15.65 0.91 -38.81
CA ARG A 266 15.69 2.32 -38.42
C ARG A 266 16.55 3.12 -39.41
N THR A 267 15.91 3.87 -40.30
CA THR A 267 16.44 5.09 -40.90
C THR A 267 15.27 6.03 -41.17
N GLY A 268 15.40 7.31 -40.79
CA GLY A 268 14.39 8.35 -41.05
C GLY A 268 14.21 9.31 -39.88
N ARG A 269 14.88 10.46 -39.97
CA ARG A 269 14.79 11.62 -39.06
C ARG A 269 13.60 12.52 -39.47
N LEU A 270 13.20 13.43 -38.55
CA LEU A 270 12.35 14.65 -38.70
C LEU A 270 10.81 14.40 -38.72
N VAL A 271 9.90 15.17 -38.12
CA VAL A 271 9.81 16.61 -37.71
C VAL A 271 8.83 16.76 -36.51
N ARG A 272 8.96 17.86 -35.74
CA ARG A 272 7.95 18.43 -34.81
C ARG A 272 6.62 18.74 -35.52
N LEU A 273 5.47 18.46 -34.90
CA LEU A 273 4.26 19.27 -35.04
C LEU A 273 3.47 19.28 -33.73
N GLY A 274 3.08 20.48 -33.29
CA GLY A 274 2.12 20.70 -32.21
C GLY A 274 0.71 20.93 -32.74
N SER A 275 -0.28 20.56 -31.93
CA SER A 275 -1.68 21.02 -31.85
C SER A 275 -2.34 20.16 -30.77
N THR A 276 -2.81 20.68 -29.64
CA THR A 276 -4.03 21.49 -29.40
C THR A 276 -5.31 20.75 -29.81
N ALA A 277 -6.29 20.80 -28.89
CA ALA A 277 -7.71 20.41 -29.02
C ALA A 277 -8.06 18.90 -28.92
N ILE A 278 -9.18 18.42 -28.36
CA ILE A 278 -10.38 19.02 -27.75
C ILE A 278 -11.11 17.93 -26.91
N PHE A 279 -11.62 18.37 -25.76
CA PHE A 279 -12.89 18.05 -25.07
C PHE A 279 -13.83 16.96 -25.64
N ASN A 280 -14.41 16.13 -24.76
CA ASN A 280 -15.78 15.64 -24.95
C ASN A 280 -16.57 15.76 -23.63
N ARG A 281 -17.36 16.83 -23.55
CA ARG A 281 -18.42 17.09 -22.58
C ARG A 281 -19.74 17.00 -23.36
N ARG A 282 -20.64 16.12 -22.95
CA ARG A 282 -22.09 16.15 -23.22
C ARG A 282 -22.74 15.93 -21.84
N GLN A 283 -23.27 16.92 -21.12
CA GLN A 283 -24.41 17.83 -21.34
C GLN A 283 -25.77 17.11 -21.34
N ILE A 284 -26.62 17.51 -20.38
CA ILE A 284 -28.11 17.57 -20.24
C ILE A 284 -28.34 17.80 -18.71
N ASP A 285 -29.09 18.75 -18.16
CA ASP A 285 -29.65 20.06 -18.56
C ASP A 285 -30.06 20.80 -17.25
N PRO A 286 -30.21 22.15 -17.24
CA PRO A 286 -30.57 22.95 -16.07
C PRO A 286 -32.02 23.44 -16.11
N ALA A 287 -32.76 23.30 -15.01
CA ALA A 287 -34.04 24.00 -14.82
C ALA A 287 -34.27 24.31 -13.33
N TRP A 288 -33.91 25.52 -12.89
CA TRP A 288 -34.49 26.16 -11.69
C TRP A 288 -34.40 27.69 -11.84
N HIS A 289 -35.50 28.28 -12.30
CA HIS A 289 -35.90 29.65 -11.99
C HIS A 289 -37.34 29.59 -11.50
N GLN A 290 -37.53 29.76 -10.19
CA GLN A 290 -38.56 30.54 -9.50
C GLN A 290 -38.35 30.40 -7.99
#